data_AF-A0A7V3NUA2-F1
#
_entry.id   AF-A0A7V3NUA2-F1
#
_cell.length_a   1.000
_cell.length_b   1.000
_cell.length_c   1.000
_cell.angle_alpha   90.00
_cell.angle_beta   90.00
_cell.angle_gamma   90.00
#
_symmetry.space_group_name_H-M   'P 1'
#
loop_
_entity.id
_entity.type
_entity.pdbx_description
1 polymer ?
#
loop_
_entity_poly.entity_id
_entity_poly.type
_entity_poly.pdbx_seq_one_letter_code
_entity_poly.pdbx_strand_id
1 'polypeptide(L)'
;MVEEDNTGAKNNEPKTAGKLGQELIENIQNTEFGSPVRLAWMDFFDRNKLVDELYANRRDVKEARENSKDTLDLIGKESDLRIVEMKTALLENDIRRREAEVPGYSEVSRNFDNVLGEIAWAAREEVEAKYPNDDESKWEERTEDLYQSIIGKVEQEARSRKGKQA
;
A
#
# COMPACT_ATOMS: atom_id res chain seq x y z
N MET A 1 -1.83 31.23 -45.54
CA MET A 1 -1.01 30.08 -45.94
C MET A 1 -0.14 29.77 -44.73
N VAL A 2 -0.48 28.66 -44.07
CA VAL A 2 0.17 28.00 -42.92
C VAL A 2 0.51 28.90 -41.72
N GLU A 3 -0.45 29.02 -40.81
CA GLU A 3 -0.13 29.18 -39.38
C GLU A 3 0.39 27.82 -38.90
N GLU A 4 1.66 27.77 -38.49
CA GLU A 4 2.24 26.59 -37.86
C GLU A 4 1.69 26.48 -36.44
N ASP A 5 0.74 25.57 -36.27
CA ASP A 5 0.26 25.08 -34.98
C ASP A 5 1.42 24.40 -34.25
N ASN A 6 2.12 25.19 -33.43
CA ASN A 6 3.06 24.73 -32.41
C ASN A 6 2.25 24.11 -31.25
N THR A 7 1.62 22.96 -31.52
CA THR A 7 0.99 22.14 -30.50
C THR A 7 2.08 21.45 -29.72
N GLY A 8 2.36 22.02 -28.53
CA GLY A 8 3.38 21.55 -27.62
C GLY A 8 3.29 20.05 -27.41
N ALA A 9 4.39 19.37 -27.74
CA ALA A 9 4.71 18.10 -27.13
C ALA A 9 4.71 18.30 -25.62
N LYS A 10 3.61 17.94 -24.95
CA LYS A 10 3.67 17.64 -23.53
C LYS A 10 4.69 16.52 -23.42
N ASN A 11 5.88 16.84 -22.91
CA ASN A 11 6.89 15.86 -22.56
C ASN A 11 6.21 14.73 -21.78
N ASN A 12 6.03 13.58 -22.41
CA ASN A 12 5.70 12.31 -21.76
C ASN A 12 6.96 11.82 -21.04
N GLU A 13 7.48 12.63 -20.11
CA GLU A 13 8.48 12.15 -19.17
C GLU A 13 7.80 11.08 -18.31
N PRO A 14 8.39 9.86 -18.21
CA PRO A 14 7.87 8.83 -17.32
C PRO A 14 7.72 9.42 -15.91
N LYS A 15 6.57 9.22 -15.30
CA LYS A 15 6.33 9.73 -13.94
C LYS A 15 7.19 8.92 -12.98
N THR A 16 8.09 9.60 -12.27
CA THR A 16 8.81 9.06 -11.11
C THR A 16 7.83 8.55 -10.05
N ALA A 17 8.19 7.49 -9.32
CA ALA A 17 7.49 6.97 -8.16
C ALA A 17 7.20 8.07 -7.12
N GLY A 18 8.16 8.98 -6.90
CA GLY A 18 7.97 10.12 -6.01
C GLY A 18 6.83 11.05 -6.44
N LYS A 19 6.69 11.31 -7.74
CA LYS A 19 5.61 12.13 -8.30
C LYS A 19 4.27 11.42 -8.20
N LEU A 20 4.21 10.12 -8.50
CA LEU A 20 3.00 9.31 -8.32
C LEU A 20 2.54 9.29 -6.86
N GLY A 21 3.48 9.11 -5.92
CA GLY A 21 3.19 9.18 -4.49
C GLY A 21 2.66 10.54 -4.04
N GLN A 22 3.21 11.63 -4.59
CA GLN A 22 2.75 12.99 -4.28
C GLN A 22 1.32 13.25 -4.83
N GLU A 23 1.02 12.82 -6.05
CA GLU A 23 -0.34 12.90 -6.62
C GLU A 23 -1.34 12.12 -5.75
N LEU A 24 -0.92 10.99 -5.19
CA LEU A 24 -1.73 10.17 -4.30
C LEU A 24 -2.04 10.87 -2.97
N ILE A 25 -1.02 11.47 -2.36
CA ILE A 25 -1.16 12.28 -1.14
C ILE A 25 -2.12 13.44 -1.38
N GLU A 26 -1.98 14.16 -2.50
CA GLU A 26 -2.87 15.26 -2.87
C GLU A 26 -4.31 14.80 -3.05
N ASN A 27 -4.52 13.63 -3.67
CA ASN A 27 -5.85 13.03 -3.79
C ASN A 27 -6.46 12.72 -2.42
N ILE A 28 -5.68 12.14 -1.49
CA ILE A 28 -6.13 11.82 -0.12
C ILE A 28 -6.48 13.09 0.66
N GLN A 29 -5.68 14.14 0.56
CA GLN A 29 -5.90 15.42 1.25
C GLN A 29 -7.16 16.12 0.74
N ASN A 30 -7.46 15.99 -0.55
CA ASN A 30 -8.63 16.58 -1.18
C ASN A 30 -9.92 15.74 -1.02
N THR A 31 -9.79 14.53 -0.45
CA THR A 31 -10.91 13.60 -0.27
C THR A 31 -11.64 13.88 1.05
N GLU A 32 -12.97 13.92 1.00
CA GLU A 32 -13.83 14.09 2.18
C GLU A 32 -13.73 12.90 3.13
N PHE A 33 -13.77 13.18 4.44
CA PHE A 33 -13.78 12.15 5.46
C PHE A 33 -15.05 11.29 5.37
N GLY A 34 -14.91 9.96 5.41
CA GLY A 34 -16.04 9.03 5.27
C GLY A 34 -16.50 8.79 3.82
N SER A 35 -15.90 9.46 2.84
CA SER A 35 -16.15 9.14 1.43
C SER A 35 -15.67 7.72 1.07
N PRO A 36 -16.20 7.12 -0.02
CA PRO A 36 -15.78 5.79 -0.47
C PRO A 36 -14.27 5.70 -0.71
N VAL A 37 -13.68 6.78 -1.24
CA VAL A 37 -12.23 6.88 -1.49
C VAL A 37 -11.45 6.80 -0.19
N ARG A 38 -11.87 7.55 0.83
CA ARG A 38 -11.18 7.55 2.12
C ARG A 38 -11.31 6.20 2.84
N LEU A 39 -12.49 5.60 2.79
CA LEU A 39 -12.75 4.29 3.39
C LEU A 39 -11.88 3.21 2.74
N ALA A 40 -11.85 3.17 1.41
CA ALA A 40 -11.04 2.19 0.67
C ALA A 40 -9.54 2.34 0.94
N TRP A 41 -9.03 3.58 1.09
CA TRP A 41 -7.63 3.82 1.50
C TRP A 41 -7.31 3.22 2.86
N MET A 42 -8.16 3.51 3.85
CA MET A 42 -7.98 3.03 5.21
C MET A 42 -8.03 1.50 5.27
N ASP A 43 -9.02 0.89 4.61
CA ASP A 43 -9.18 -0.55 4.55
C ASP A 43 -8.02 -1.25 3.88
N PHE A 44 -7.48 -0.66 2.81
CA PHE A 44 -6.28 -1.15 2.15
C PHE A 44 -5.07 -1.19 3.09
N PHE A 45 -4.77 -0.08 3.77
CA PHE A 45 -3.63 -0.01 4.69
C PHE A 45 -3.81 -0.92 5.90
N ASP A 46 -5.01 -0.96 6.48
CA ASP A 46 -5.31 -1.85 7.60
C ASP A 46 -5.19 -3.33 7.18
N ARG A 47 -5.60 -3.67 5.95
CA ARG A 47 -5.45 -5.02 5.39
C ARG A 47 -3.99 -5.40 5.22
N ASN A 48 -3.17 -4.56 4.59
CA ASN A 48 -1.75 -4.84 4.40
C ASN A 48 -1.03 -5.02 5.73
N LYS A 49 -1.29 -4.12 6.70
CA LYS A 49 -0.71 -4.25 8.03
C LYS A 49 -1.05 -5.57 8.71
N LEU A 50 -2.32 -6.00 8.62
CA LEU A 50 -2.74 -7.29 9.18
C LEU A 50 -2.12 -8.48 8.45
N VAL A 51 -1.95 -8.39 7.14
CA VAL A 51 -1.26 -9.42 6.34
C VAL A 51 0.20 -9.55 6.75
N ASP A 52 0.91 -8.43 6.94
CA ASP A 52 2.29 -8.42 7.42
C ASP A 52 2.39 -8.99 8.85
N GLU A 53 1.49 -8.57 9.74
CA GLU A 53 1.38 -9.10 11.10
C GLU A 53 1.11 -10.61 11.09
N LEU A 54 0.27 -11.09 10.18
CA LEU A 54 -0.05 -12.52 10.01
C LEU A 54 1.17 -13.32 9.54
N TYR A 55 1.94 -12.80 8.58
CA TYR A 55 3.17 -13.44 8.13
C TYR A 55 4.22 -13.52 9.24
N ALA A 56 4.42 -12.42 9.98
CA ALA A 56 5.33 -12.39 11.12
C ALA A 56 4.93 -13.42 12.19
N ASN A 57 3.66 -13.42 12.62
CA ASN A 57 3.17 -14.37 13.62
C ASN A 57 3.27 -15.83 13.16
N ARG A 58 3.00 -16.12 11.87
CA ARG A 58 3.17 -17.47 11.32
C ARG A 58 4.63 -17.92 11.36
N ARG A 59 5.57 -17.03 11.04
CA ARG A 59 7.01 -17.32 11.16
C ARG A 59 7.39 -17.59 12.61
N ASP A 60 6.96 -16.74 13.54
CA ASP A 60 7.31 -16.86 14.95
C ASP A 60 6.76 -18.15 15.58
N VAL A 61 5.54 -18.56 15.21
CA VAL A 61 4.96 -19.86 15.60
C VAL A 61 5.77 -21.02 15.02
N LYS A 62 6.15 -20.94 13.74
CA LYS A 62 6.96 -21.98 13.10
C LYS A 62 8.32 -22.13 13.80
N GLU A 63 9.02 -21.03 14.03
CA GLU A 63 10.30 -21.00 14.74
C GLU A 63 10.16 -21.53 16.17
N ALA A 64 9.08 -21.19 16.88
CA ALA A 64 8.81 -21.72 18.21
C ALA A 64 8.56 -23.23 18.21
N ARG A 65 7.85 -23.77 17.21
CA ARG A 65 7.64 -25.23 17.07
C ARG A 65 8.94 -25.98 16.79
N GLU A 66 9.84 -25.37 16.02
CA GLU A 66 11.11 -25.99 15.63
C GLU A 66 12.17 -25.89 16.75
N ASN A 67 12.17 -24.80 17.54
CA ASN A 67 13.25 -24.48 18.47
C ASN A 67 12.85 -24.46 19.95
N SER A 68 11.57 -24.38 20.30
CA SER A 68 11.15 -24.21 21.70
C SER A 68 10.90 -25.54 22.41
N LYS A 69 11.44 -25.67 23.63
CA LYS A 69 11.06 -26.70 24.60
C LYS A 69 9.99 -26.21 25.57
N ASP A 70 9.63 -24.93 25.52
CA ASP A 70 8.66 -24.30 26.42
C ASP A 70 7.27 -24.25 25.76
N THR A 71 6.38 -25.08 26.26
CA THR A 71 5.00 -25.18 25.80
C THR A 71 4.21 -23.89 26.04
N LEU A 72 4.52 -23.10 27.07
CA LEU A 72 3.78 -21.87 27.37
C LEU A 72 4.07 -20.76 26.35
N ASP A 73 5.33 -20.64 25.91
CA ASP A 73 5.72 -19.70 24.84
C ASP A 73 5.01 -20.04 23.52
N LEU A 74 4.97 -21.33 23.16
CA LEU A 74 4.26 -21.77 21.95
C LEU A 74 2.76 -21.45 22.02
N ILE A 75 2.11 -21.71 23.15
CA ILE A 75 0.68 -21.39 23.34
C ILE A 75 0.43 -19.89 23.19
N GLY A 76 1.30 -19.04 23.76
CA GLY A 76 1.19 -17.58 23.62
C GLY A 76 1.23 -17.15 22.16
N LYS A 77 2.23 -17.61 21.40
CA LYS A 77 2.38 -17.28 19.98
C LYS A 77 1.25 -17.80 19.11
N GLU A 78 0.75 -19.01 19.38
CA GLU A 78 -0.42 -19.54 18.67
C GLU A 78 -1.68 -18.72 18.96
N SER A 79 -1.84 -18.24 20.20
CA SER A 79 -2.93 -17.34 20.57
C SER A 79 -2.84 -16.00 19.84
N ASP A 80 -1.65 -15.40 19.78
CA ASP A 80 -1.43 -14.13 19.07
C ASP A 80 -1.72 -14.29 17.58
N LEU A 81 -1.21 -15.35 16.94
CA LEU A 81 -1.54 -15.69 15.55
C LEU A 81 -3.06 -15.78 15.36
N ARG A 82 -3.77 -16.46 16.26
CA ARG A 82 -5.22 -16.61 16.15
C ARG A 82 -5.96 -15.28 16.27
N ILE A 83 -5.48 -14.37 17.12
CA ILE A 83 -6.03 -13.02 17.25
C ILE A 83 -5.88 -12.25 15.93
N VAL A 84 -4.72 -12.33 15.28
CA VAL A 84 -4.49 -11.66 13.99
C VAL A 84 -5.35 -12.27 12.87
N GLU A 85 -5.50 -13.60 12.83
CA GLU A 85 -6.41 -14.28 11.90
C GLU A 85 -7.85 -13.77 12.06
N MET A 86 -8.32 -13.62 13.30
CA MET A 86 -9.67 -13.11 13.58
C MET A 86 -9.84 -11.65 13.13
N LYS A 87 -8.87 -10.78 13.44
CA LYS A 87 -8.89 -9.37 12.99
C LYS A 87 -8.93 -9.28 11.46
N THR A 88 -8.13 -10.10 10.78
CA THR A 88 -8.09 -10.17 9.31
C THR A 88 -9.45 -10.58 8.76
N ALA A 89 -10.05 -11.65 9.28
CA ALA A 89 -11.36 -12.12 8.84
C ALA A 89 -12.48 -11.10 9.06
N LEU A 90 -12.44 -10.35 10.18
CA LEU A 90 -13.39 -9.28 10.47
C LEU A 90 -13.24 -8.13 9.47
N LEU A 91 -12.01 -7.67 9.22
CA LEU A 91 -11.77 -6.60 8.25
C LEU A 91 -12.20 -7.01 6.84
N GLU A 92 -11.87 -8.23 6.39
CA GLU A 92 -12.31 -8.72 5.08
C GLU A 92 -13.83 -8.81 4.97
N ASN A 93 -14.53 -9.13 6.07
CA ASN A 93 -15.99 -9.12 6.08
C ASN A 93 -16.54 -7.70 5.95
N ASP A 94 -15.95 -6.73 6.66
CA ASP A 94 -16.31 -5.32 6.56
C ASP A 94 -16.07 -4.76 5.16
N ILE A 95 -14.95 -5.10 4.52
CA ILE A 95 -14.64 -4.73 3.13
C ILE A 95 -15.70 -5.30 2.20
N ARG A 96 -16.00 -6.60 2.27
CA ARG A 96 -17.03 -7.24 1.43
C ARG A 96 -18.40 -6.59 1.60
N ARG A 97 -18.75 -6.21 2.83
CA ARG A 97 -19.99 -5.47 3.09
C ARG A 97 -19.97 -4.09 2.44
N ARG A 98 -18.88 -3.33 2.58
CA ARG A 98 -18.73 -2.00 1.97
C ARG A 98 -18.75 -2.06 0.44
N GLU A 99 -18.13 -3.07 -0.18
CA GLU A 99 -18.20 -3.31 -1.62
C GLU A 99 -19.63 -3.46 -2.14
N ALA A 100 -20.54 -3.99 -1.30
CA ALA A 100 -21.95 -4.13 -1.64
C ALA A 100 -22.80 -2.90 -1.27
N GLU A 101 -22.48 -2.24 -0.16
CA GLU A 101 -23.34 -1.21 0.46
C GLU A 101 -22.93 0.23 0.15
N VAL A 102 -21.66 0.48 -0.20
CA VAL A 102 -21.11 1.83 -0.40
C VAL A 102 -20.90 2.09 -1.90
N PRO A 103 -21.71 2.97 -2.53
CA PRO A 103 -21.56 3.29 -3.94
C PRO A 103 -20.16 3.81 -4.27
N GLY A 104 -19.55 3.26 -5.33
CA GLY A 104 -18.22 3.65 -5.82
C GLY A 104 -17.04 3.03 -5.06
N TYR A 105 -17.25 2.36 -3.92
CA TYR A 105 -16.15 1.77 -3.14
C TYR A 105 -15.32 0.77 -3.95
N SER A 106 -15.98 -0.18 -4.62
CA SER A 106 -15.31 -1.27 -5.35
C SER A 106 -14.48 -0.79 -6.54
N GLU A 107 -14.94 0.28 -7.22
CA GLU A 107 -14.17 0.90 -8.31
C GLU A 107 -12.90 1.55 -7.77
N VAL A 108 -13.03 2.29 -6.67
CA VAL A 108 -11.90 2.95 -6.03
C VAL A 108 -10.88 1.95 -5.50
N SER A 109 -11.33 0.88 -4.82
CA SER A 109 -10.45 -0.18 -4.33
C SER A 109 -9.64 -0.83 -5.46
N ARG A 110 -10.25 -1.11 -6.61
CA ARG A 110 -9.52 -1.67 -7.77
C ARG A 110 -8.53 -0.68 -8.37
N ASN A 111 -8.89 0.59 -8.40
CA ASN A 111 -7.99 1.62 -8.92
C ASN A 111 -6.73 1.76 -8.04
N PHE A 112 -6.82 1.49 -6.74
CA PHE A 112 -5.66 1.53 -5.85
C PHE A 112 -4.62 0.46 -6.17
N ASP A 113 -5.04 -0.78 -6.43
CA ASP A 113 -4.11 -1.84 -6.81
C ASP A 113 -3.30 -1.45 -8.06
N ASN A 114 -3.94 -0.79 -9.02
CA ASN A 114 -3.27 -0.28 -10.23
C ASN A 114 -2.26 0.83 -9.90
N VAL A 115 -2.67 1.85 -9.15
CA VAL A 115 -1.81 2.99 -8.80
C VAL A 115 -0.59 2.54 -8.00
N LEU A 116 -0.75 1.57 -7.09
CA LEU A 116 0.36 1.03 -6.31
C LEU A 116 1.30 0.18 -7.16
N GLY A 117 0.74 -0.60 -8.10
CA GLY A 117 1.54 -1.29 -9.11
C GLY A 117 2.37 -0.32 -9.96
N GLU A 118 1.80 0.82 -10.34
CA GLU A 118 2.52 1.88 -11.06
C GLU A 118 3.64 2.49 -10.21
N ILE A 119 3.40 2.76 -8.91
CA ILE A 119 4.43 3.27 -8.01
C ILE A 119 5.57 2.25 -7.85
N ALA A 120 5.24 0.97 -7.64
CA ALA A 120 6.24 -0.08 -7.51
C ALA A 120 7.09 -0.24 -8.78
N TRP A 121 6.45 -0.19 -9.96
CA TRP A 121 7.15 -0.24 -11.24
C TRP A 121 8.06 0.97 -11.45
N ALA A 122 7.56 2.18 -11.21
CA ALA A 122 8.35 3.40 -11.32
C ALA A 122 9.53 3.42 -10.33
N ALA A 123 9.34 2.87 -9.12
CA ALA A 123 10.41 2.78 -8.13
C ALA A 123 11.52 1.84 -8.61
N ARG A 124 11.14 0.72 -9.25
CA ARG A 124 12.09 -0.21 -9.86
C ARG A 124 12.88 0.46 -10.98
N GLU A 125 12.20 1.11 -11.93
CA GLU A 125 12.85 1.81 -13.03
C GLU A 125 13.83 2.89 -12.54
N GLU A 126 13.46 3.64 -11.50
CA GLU A 126 14.35 4.64 -10.88
C GLU A 126 15.58 4.02 -10.22
N VAL A 127 15.41 2.91 -9.50
CA VAL A 127 16.51 2.22 -8.82
C VAL A 127 17.47 1.61 -9.82
N GLU A 128 16.95 0.91 -10.84
CA GLU A 128 17.76 0.32 -11.91
C GLU A 128 18.55 1.41 -12.66
N ALA A 129 17.92 2.55 -12.97
CA ALA A 129 18.59 3.67 -13.62
C ALA A 129 19.66 4.34 -12.74
N LYS A 130 19.42 4.42 -11.43
CA LYS A 130 20.35 5.05 -10.48
C LYS A 130 21.53 4.15 -10.10
N TYR A 131 21.31 2.83 -10.10
CA TYR A 131 22.30 1.82 -9.71
C TYR A 131 22.48 0.75 -10.80
N PRO A 132 22.88 1.10 -12.03
CA PRO A 132 22.85 0.18 -13.18
C PRO A 132 23.80 -1.02 -13.07
N ASN A 133 24.71 -1.02 -12.09
CA ASN A 133 25.68 -2.08 -11.87
C ASN A 133 25.37 -2.95 -10.63
N ASP A 134 24.29 -2.65 -9.91
CA ASP A 134 23.82 -3.51 -8.83
C ASP A 134 23.25 -4.81 -9.42
N ASP A 135 23.33 -5.89 -8.65
CA ASP A 135 22.67 -7.14 -8.99
C ASP A 135 21.17 -7.07 -8.67
N GLU A 136 20.42 -8.05 -9.16
CA GLU A 136 18.96 -8.11 -8.98
C GLU A 136 18.55 -8.08 -7.50
N SER A 137 19.29 -8.73 -6.59
CA SER A 137 18.95 -8.76 -5.17
C SER A 137 19.06 -7.38 -4.52
N LYS A 138 20.06 -6.58 -4.90
CA LYS A 138 20.20 -5.20 -4.42
C LYS A 138 19.17 -4.27 -5.05
N TRP A 139 18.79 -4.50 -6.30
CA TRP A 139 17.71 -3.74 -6.93
C TRP A 139 16.37 -4.01 -6.23
N GLU A 140 16.07 -5.26 -5.91
CA GLU A 140 14.85 -5.62 -5.16
C GLU A 140 14.82 -4.94 -3.78
N GLU A 141 15.91 -5.03 -3.00
CA GLU A 141 16.00 -4.38 -1.68
C GLU A 141 15.78 -2.87 -1.77
N ARG A 142 16.47 -2.18 -2.68
CA ARG A 142 16.35 -0.72 -2.83
C ARG A 142 15.01 -0.29 -3.40
N THR A 143 14.42 -1.09 -4.28
CA THR A 143 13.09 -0.84 -4.84
C THR A 143 12.06 -0.90 -3.73
N GLU A 144 12.15 -1.93 -2.88
CA GLU A 144 11.29 -2.09 -1.71
C GLU A 144 11.47 -0.90 -0.75
N ASP A 145 12.70 -0.51 -0.43
CA ASP A 145 12.97 0.65 0.44
C ASP A 145 12.33 1.95 -0.11
N LEU A 146 12.48 2.21 -1.41
CA LEU A 146 11.90 3.39 -2.05
C LEU A 146 10.38 3.34 -2.05
N TYR A 147 9.81 2.18 -2.45
CA TYR A 147 8.38 1.93 -2.45
C TYR A 147 7.79 2.13 -1.05
N GLN A 148 8.34 1.49 -0.03
CA GLN A 148 7.88 1.61 1.35
C GLN A 148 8.04 3.03 1.90
N SER A 149 9.09 3.77 1.53
CA SER A 149 9.22 5.19 1.90
C SER A 149 8.10 6.05 1.34
N ILE A 150 7.64 5.77 0.12
CA ILE A 150 6.53 6.47 -0.53
C ILE A 150 5.21 6.07 0.12
N ILE A 151 4.93 4.77 0.18
CA ILE A 151 3.68 4.23 0.71
C ILE A 151 3.49 4.58 2.19
N GLY A 152 4.56 4.58 3.00
CA GLY A 152 4.49 5.01 4.39
C GLY A 152 4.05 6.47 4.57
N LYS A 153 4.43 7.37 3.66
CA LYS A 153 3.95 8.78 3.66
C LYS A 153 2.48 8.87 3.25
N VAL A 154 2.08 8.09 2.25
CA VAL A 154 0.69 8.00 1.79
C VAL A 154 -0.21 7.50 2.92
N GLU A 155 0.21 6.44 3.63
CA GLU A 155 -0.50 5.91 4.80
C GLU A 155 -0.63 6.96 5.90
N GLN A 156 0.48 7.65 6.22
CA GLN A 156 0.47 8.70 7.23
C GLN A 156 -0.57 9.79 6.90
N GLU A 157 -0.70 10.17 5.63
CA GLU A 157 -1.69 11.13 5.19
C GLU A 157 -3.12 10.54 5.21
N ALA A 158 -3.30 9.29 4.78
CA ALA A 158 -4.59 8.58 4.83
C ALA A 158 -5.14 8.47 6.26
N ARG A 159 -4.26 8.41 7.27
CA ARG A 159 -4.65 8.40 8.68
C ARG A 159 -4.75 9.80 9.31
N SER A 160 -4.22 10.83 8.63
CA SER A 160 -4.23 12.22 9.12
C SER A 160 -5.64 12.81 9.11
N ARG A 161 -6.07 13.46 10.21
CA ARG A 161 -7.39 14.12 10.28
C ARG A 161 -7.48 15.43 9.48
N LYS A 162 -6.48 15.75 8.65
CA LYS A 162 -6.39 17.03 7.91
C LYS A 162 -7.15 17.06 6.58
N GLY A 163 -8.00 16.06 6.29
CA GLY A 163 -8.88 16.12 5.13
C GLY A 163 -9.78 17.37 5.18
N LYS A 164 -10.23 17.86 4.02
CA LYS A 164 -11.15 19.01 3.95
C LYS A 164 -12.30 18.80 4.95
N GLN A 165 -12.38 19.69 5.94
CA GLN A 165 -13.59 19.83 6.76
C GLN A 165 -14.64 20.46 5.85
N ALA A 166 -15.74 19.73 5.63
CA ALA A 166 -16.90 20.24 4.91
C ALA A 166 -17.53 21.42 5.66
#